data_AF-A0A1F3MRE8-F1
#
_entry.id   AF-A0A1F3MRE8-F1
#
_cell.length_a   1.000
_cell.length_b   1.000
_cell.length_c   1.000
_cell.angle_alpha   90.00
_cell.angle_beta   90.00
_cell.angle_gamma   90.00
#
_symmetry.space_group_name_H-M   'P 1'
#
loop_
_entity.id
_entity.type
_entity.pdbx_description
1 polymer ?
#
loop_
_entity_poly.entity_id
_entity_poly.type
_entity_poly.pdbx_seq_one_letter_code
_entity_poly.pdbx_strand_id
1 'polypeptide(L)'
;MHYYLAPGSLEAGRDARAMFYLIDRYIHQNSGTQSCLDFEGSDIPTVARFYAGFGAKEHHYPSYRLNKLTWLLKKWADRRIQ
;
A
#
# COMPACT_ATOMS: atom_id res chain seq x y z
N MET A 1 -6.03 -14.82 -0.40
CA MET A 1 -5.29 -13.55 -0.28
C MET A 1 -6.30 -12.44 -0.50
N HIS A 2 -6.35 -11.47 0.41
CA HIS A 2 -7.33 -10.38 0.38
C HIS A 2 -6.60 -9.05 0.20
N TYR A 3 -7.15 -8.15 -0.61
CA TYR A 3 -6.53 -6.88 -0.97
C TYR A 3 -7.36 -5.71 -0.46
N TYR A 4 -6.70 -4.72 0.12
CA TYR A 4 -7.31 -3.51 0.67
C TYR A 4 -6.95 -2.30 -0.18
N LEU A 5 -7.76 -2.02 -1.21
CA LEU A 5 -7.39 -1.13 -2.33
C LEU A 5 -7.81 0.34 -2.17
N ALA A 6 -9.04 0.60 -1.73
CA ALA A 6 -9.62 1.95 -1.77
C ALA A 6 -10.33 2.30 -0.47
N PRO A 7 -9.59 2.48 0.64
CA PRO A 7 -10.20 2.89 1.89
C PRO A 7 -10.69 4.33 1.83
N GLY A 8 -11.95 4.51 2.18
CA GLY A 8 -12.59 5.82 2.28
C GLY A 8 -13.40 5.92 3.56
N SER A 9 -13.46 7.12 4.13
CA SER A 9 -14.32 7.43 5.27
C SER A 9 -15.00 8.76 5.05
N LEU A 10 -16.30 8.79 5.35
CA LEU A 10 -17.02 10.05 5.56
C LEU A 10 -16.44 10.77 6.79
N GLU A 11 -16.67 12.07 6.90
CA GLU A 11 -16.18 12.88 8.02
C GLU A 11 -16.60 12.30 9.38
N ALA A 12 -17.88 11.96 9.54
CA ALA A 12 -18.39 11.28 10.74
C ALA A 12 -17.69 9.95 11.03
N GLY A 13 -17.32 9.19 9.98
CA GLY A 13 -16.57 7.94 10.11
C GLY A 13 -15.11 8.16 10.52
N ARG A 14 -14.50 9.26 10.09
CA ARG A 14 -13.16 9.68 10.51
C ARG A 14 -13.15 10.08 11.98
N ASP A 15 -14.15 10.86 12.41
CA ASP A 15 -14.29 11.31 13.80
C ASP A 15 -14.53 10.12 14.74
N ALA A 16 -15.37 9.16 14.32
CA ALA A 16 -15.61 7.92 15.03
C ALA A 16 -14.48 6.89 14.91
N ARG A 17 -13.42 7.18 14.14
CA ARG A 17 -12.30 6.25 13.85
C ARG A 17 -12.79 4.89 13.30
N ALA A 18 -13.85 4.89 12.51
CA ALA A 18 -14.56 3.70 12.07
C ALA A 18 -13.68 2.68 11.32
N MET A 19 -12.68 3.16 10.55
CA MET A 19 -11.76 2.26 9.83
C MET A 19 -10.93 1.37 10.75
N PHE A 20 -10.59 1.85 11.95
CA PHE A 20 -9.89 1.01 12.91
C PHE A 20 -10.73 -0.21 13.30
N TYR A 21 -12.00 0.03 13.60
CA TYR A 21 -12.94 -1.02 13.95
C TYR A 21 -13.21 -1.97 12.78
N LEU A 22 -13.39 -1.45 11.56
CA LEU A 22 -13.66 -2.28 10.39
C LEU A 22 -12.49 -3.23 10.07
N ILE A 23 -11.26 -2.72 10.08
CA ILE A 23 -10.06 -3.54 9.81
C ILE A 23 -9.86 -4.56 10.92
N ASP A 24 -9.96 -4.15 12.19
CA ASP A 24 -9.84 -5.05 13.34
C ASP A 24 -10.87 -6.19 13.27
N ARG A 25 -12.14 -5.84 13.02
CA ARG A 25 -13.20 -6.83 12.90
C ARG A 25 -12.98 -7.79 11.73
N TYR A 26 -12.49 -7.28 10.61
CA TYR A 26 -12.17 -8.09 9.44
C TYR A 26 -11.03 -9.07 9.73
N ILE A 27 -9.95 -8.61 10.37
CA ILE A 27 -8.84 -9.47 10.80
C ILE A 27 -9.34 -10.56 11.74
N HIS A 28 -10.15 -10.19 12.74
CA HIS A 28 -10.76 -11.14 13.66
C HIS A 28 -11.64 -12.19 12.95
N GLN A 29 -12.49 -11.78 12.01
CA GLN A 29 -13.36 -12.68 11.26
C GLN A 29 -12.60 -13.66 10.36
N ASN A 30 -11.44 -13.27 9.85
CA ASN A 30 -10.60 -14.10 9.00
C ASN A 30 -9.46 -14.79 9.78
N SER A 31 -9.37 -14.57 11.10
CA SER A 31 -8.37 -15.21 11.95
C SER A 31 -8.56 -16.72 11.99
N GLY A 32 -7.45 -17.47 12.12
CA GLY A 32 -7.47 -18.94 12.09
C GLY A 32 -7.61 -19.56 10.69
N THR A 33 -7.79 -18.74 9.64
CA THR A 33 -7.70 -19.19 8.25
C THR A 33 -6.28 -18.99 7.71
N GLN A 34 -5.89 -19.74 6.67
CA GLN A 34 -4.63 -19.51 5.95
C GLN A 34 -4.75 -18.36 4.95
N SER A 35 -5.22 -17.19 5.40
CA SER A 35 -5.36 -15.99 4.58
C SER A 35 -4.37 -14.90 5.00
N CYS A 36 -3.97 -14.08 4.03
CA CYS A 36 -3.14 -12.90 4.23
C CYS A 36 -3.93 -11.69 3.73
N LEU A 37 -3.91 -10.62 4.53
CA LEU A 37 -4.46 -9.32 4.17
C LEU A 37 -3.31 -8.43 3.70
N ASP A 38 -3.37 -8.02 2.44
CA ASP A 38 -2.44 -7.10 1.81
C ASP A 38 -3.02 -5.69 1.82
N PHE A 39 -2.30 -4.75 2.43
CA PHE A 39 -2.67 -3.33 2.48
C PHE A 39 -2.20 -2.54 1.26
N GLU A 40 -1.55 -3.18 0.28
CA GLU A 40 -1.00 -2.60 -0.97
C GLU A 40 0.12 -1.54 -0.76
N GLY A 41 0.33 -1.11 0.48
CA GLY A 41 1.33 -0.12 0.86
C GLY A 41 0.88 1.32 0.65
N SER A 42 1.74 2.26 1.04
CA SER A 42 1.54 3.68 0.80
C SER A 42 2.87 4.42 0.98
N ASP A 43 3.21 5.31 0.07
CA ASP A 43 4.33 6.24 0.24
C ASP A 43 4.04 7.32 1.30
N ILE A 44 2.80 7.41 1.79
CA ILE A 44 2.39 8.38 2.81
C ILE A 44 2.73 7.80 4.20
N PRO A 45 3.67 8.42 4.97
CA PRO A 45 4.16 7.84 6.23
C PRO A 45 3.07 7.63 7.28
N THR A 46 2.06 8.51 7.31
CA THR A 46 0.94 8.40 8.26
C THR A 46 0.05 7.20 7.95
N VAL A 47 -0.14 6.87 6.67
CA VAL A 47 -0.91 5.71 6.21
C VAL A 47 -0.12 4.43 6.47
N ALA A 48 1.19 4.43 6.15
CA ALA A 48 2.08 3.30 6.47
C ALA A 48 2.09 2.98 7.97
N ARG A 49 2.18 4.00 8.84
CA ARG A 49 2.09 3.84 10.30
C ARG A 49 0.73 3.29 10.75
N PHE A 50 -0.36 3.72 10.11
CA PHE A 50 -1.69 3.20 10.40
C PHE A 50 -1.79 1.70 10.11
N TYR A 51 -1.32 1.23 8.96
CA TYR A 51 -1.29 -0.20 8.62
C TYR A 51 -0.36 -1.01 9.55
N ALA A 52 0.83 -0.48 9.86
CA ALA A 52 1.74 -1.11 10.81
C ALA A 52 1.11 -1.30 12.20
N GLY A 53 0.17 -0.44 12.60
CA GLY A 53 -0.60 -0.56 13.84
C GLY A 53 -1.41 -1.86 13.98
N PHE A 54 -1.77 -2.51 12.86
CA PHE A 54 -2.47 -3.81 12.86
C PHE A 54 -1.53 -5.01 12.75
N GLY A 55 -0.20 -4.79 12.82
CA GLY A 55 0.81 -5.83 12.65
C GLY A 55 1.23 -6.07 11.19
N ALA A 56 0.84 -5.17 10.27
CA ALA A 56 1.32 -5.23 8.88
C ALA A 56 2.84 -5.07 8.83
N LYS A 57 3.47 -5.78 7.89
CA LYS A 57 4.91 -5.70 7.63
C LYS A 57 5.15 -4.99 6.31
N GLU A 58 6.15 -4.13 6.28
CA GLU A 58 6.60 -3.51 5.04
C GLU A 58 7.22 -4.54 4.10
N HIS A 59 6.86 -4.46 2.83
CA HIS A 59 7.42 -5.29 1.77
C HIS A 59 7.84 -4.40 0.60
N HIS A 60 9.13 -4.40 0.27
CA HIS A 60 9.65 -3.62 -0.84
C HIS A 60 9.54 -4.42 -2.13
N TYR A 61 8.80 -3.86 -3.10
CA TYR A 61 8.71 -4.42 -4.43
C TYR A 61 9.93 -3.99 -5.27
N PRO A 62 10.70 -4.92 -5.84
CA PRO A 62 11.77 -4.56 -6.75
C PRO A 62 11.18 -3.91 -8.01
N SER A 63 11.67 -2.72 -8.36
CA SER A 63 11.29 -2.06 -9.62
C SER A 63 12.30 -2.41 -10.72
N TYR A 64 11.79 -2.86 -11.86
CA TYR A 64 12.60 -3.10 -13.05
C TYR A 64 12.28 -2.06 -14.11
N ARG A 65 13.30 -1.35 -14.58
CA ARG A 65 13.17 -0.34 -15.64
C ARG A 65 14.06 -0.72 -16.82
N LEU A 66 13.45 -0.86 -17.99
CA LEU A 66 14.16 -1.10 -19.25
C LEU A 66 13.93 0.04 -20.23
N ASN A 67 15.00 0.76 -20.56
CA ASN A 67 14.96 1.80 -21.60
C ASN A 67 15.24 1.18 -22.98
N LYS A 68 14.19 1.04 -23.80
CA LYS A 68 14.27 0.52 -25.18
C LYS A 68 14.40 1.62 -26.26
N LEU A 69 14.67 2.87 -25.87
CA LEU A 69 14.82 3.96 -26.82
C LEU A 69 16.08 3.81 -27.68
N THR A 70 16.06 4.39 -28.88
CA THR A 70 17.24 4.49 -29.76
C THR A 70 18.32 5.36 -29.11
N TRP A 71 19.59 5.19 -29.52
CA TRP A 71 20.75 5.66 -28.75
C TRP A 71 20.74 7.16 -28.39
N LEU A 72 20.23 8.03 -29.27
CA LEU A 72 20.11 9.47 -29.02
C LEU A 72 19.09 9.80 -27.93
N LEU A 73 17.88 9.22 -28.06
CA LEU A 73 16.79 9.42 -27.10
C LEU A 73 17.12 8.78 -25.74
N LYS A 74 17.82 7.64 -25.76
CA LYS A 74 18.34 6.99 -24.57
C LYS A 74 19.31 7.91 -23.80
N LYS A 75 20.32 8.46 -24.48
CA LYS A 75 21.27 9.42 -23.87
C LYS A 75 20.61 10.69 -23.33
N TRP A 76 19.50 11.14 -23.91
CA TRP A 76 18.76 12.29 -23.40
C TRP A 76 17.90 11.93 -22.17
N ALA A 77 17.18 10.81 -22.22
CA ALA A 77 16.33 10.35 -21.13
C ALA A 77 17.15 10.00 -19.88
N ASP A 78 18.27 9.30 -20.05
CA ASP A 78 19.12 8.88 -18.93
C ASP A 78 19.78 10.08 -18.21
N ARG A 79 19.95 11.22 -18.91
CA ARG A 79 20.47 12.48 -18.32
C ARG A 79 19.47 13.27 -17.49
N ARG A 80 18.17 12.93 -17.53
CA ARG A 80 17.10 13.60 -16.77
C ARG A 80 16.63 12.81 -15.55
N ILE A 81 17.18 11.61 -15.35
CA ILE A 81 16.72 10.66 -14.33
C ILE A 81 17.79 10.48 -13.23
N GLN A 82 18.93 11.17 -13.32
CA GLN A 82 19.88 11.39 -12.21
C GLN A 82 19.52 12.69 -11.48
#